data_AF-E3P9A7-F1
#
_entry.id   AF-E3P9A7-F1
#
_cell.length_a   1.000
_cell.length_b   1.000
_cell.length_c   1.000
_cell.angle_alpha   90.00
_cell.angle_beta   90.00
_cell.angle_gamma   90.00
#
_symmetry.space_group_name_H-M   'P 1'
#
loop_
_entity.id
_entity.type
_entity.pdbx_description
1 polymer ?
#
loop_
_entity_poly.entity_id
_entity_poly.type
_entity_poly.pdbx_seq_one_letter_code
_entity_poly.pdbx_strand_id
1 'polypeptide(L)'
;LGVDAVELSEQPNGWHNPITTVVAANSLVAIKKLVYEEKKYSMQQLCDALQANWEGFEGMQKDFLNAPKWGNDDPYADAIISDFYENFIGAEMAKVTNYSGGPVLPVCQAVGLYMEVGTRTGPTPDGRFGGDAADDGGISPYMGTDKKGPTAVLKSVAK
;
A
#
# COMPACT_ATOMS: atom_id res chain seq x y z
N LEU A 1 29.51 -23.72 -21.72
CA LEU A 1 30.19 -23.33 -20.46
C LEU A 1 30.40 -24.50 -19.50
N GLY A 2 29.54 -25.53 -19.49
CA GLY A 2 29.77 -26.72 -18.64
C GLY A 2 29.58 -26.47 -17.15
N VAL A 3 28.76 -25.47 -16.80
CA VAL A 3 28.45 -25.02 -15.43
C VAL A 3 26.97 -25.32 -15.14
N ASP A 4 26.62 -25.59 -13.88
CA ASP A 4 25.24 -25.86 -13.46
C ASP A 4 24.32 -24.63 -13.66
N ALA A 5 23.03 -24.89 -13.92
CA ALA A 5 22.06 -23.85 -14.23
C ALA A 5 21.78 -22.86 -13.09
N VAL A 6 21.97 -23.25 -11.82
CA VAL A 6 21.79 -22.33 -10.68
C VAL A 6 23.09 -21.67 -10.23
N GLU A 7 24.23 -22.14 -10.75
CA GLU A 7 25.55 -21.53 -10.54
C GLU A 7 25.86 -20.46 -11.60
N LEU A 8 25.56 -20.75 -12.86
CA LEU A 8 25.77 -19.79 -13.94
C LEU A 8 24.68 -18.72 -13.98
N SER A 9 25.02 -17.49 -13.59
CA SER A 9 24.11 -16.34 -13.62
C SER A 9 24.64 -15.20 -14.51
N GLU A 10 24.52 -15.36 -15.82
CA GLU A 10 25.04 -14.39 -16.81
C GLU A 10 24.24 -13.08 -16.89
N GLN A 11 22.96 -13.11 -16.54
CA GLN A 11 22.06 -11.96 -16.58
C GLN A 11 21.39 -11.74 -15.21
N PRO A 12 21.72 -10.65 -14.50
CA PRO A 12 21.04 -10.30 -13.26
C PRO A 12 19.58 -9.92 -13.50
N ASN A 13 18.69 -10.37 -12.62
CA ASN A 13 17.27 -10.02 -12.63
C ASN A 13 16.69 -10.16 -11.20
N GLY A 14 17.15 -9.32 -10.27
CA GLY A 14 16.68 -9.36 -8.88
C GLY A 14 15.35 -8.61 -8.70
N TRP A 15 14.34 -9.27 -8.13
CA TRP A 15 13.11 -8.60 -7.71
C TRP A 15 12.50 -9.22 -6.46
N HIS A 16 11.60 -8.48 -5.82
CA HIS A 16 10.70 -9.02 -4.80
C HIS A 16 9.31 -8.40 -4.93
N ASN A 17 8.31 -8.98 -4.29
CA ASN A 17 6.91 -8.60 -4.48
C ASN A 17 6.35 -7.85 -3.27
N PRO A 18 6.23 -6.52 -3.33
CA PRO A 18 5.31 -5.80 -2.45
C PRO A 18 3.87 -6.21 -2.75
N ILE A 19 3.15 -6.60 -1.71
CA ILE A 19 1.75 -6.99 -1.72
C ILE A 19 1.05 -6.21 -0.60
N THR A 20 -0.24 -5.90 -0.76
CA THR A 20 -1.03 -5.06 0.15
C THR A 20 -0.54 -3.60 0.25
N THR A 21 0.08 -3.11 -0.83
CA THR A 21 0.77 -1.82 -0.85
C THR A 21 -0.20 -0.66 -0.70
N VAL A 22 -1.35 -0.71 -1.39
CA VAL A 22 -2.30 0.41 -1.42
C VAL A 22 -3.09 0.51 -0.12
N VAL A 23 -3.33 -0.58 0.62
CA VAL A 23 -3.82 -0.53 2.01
C VAL A 23 -2.87 0.28 2.89
N ALA A 24 -1.56 -0.01 2.83
CA ALA A 24 -0.57 0.72 3.60
C ALA A 24 -0.50 2.20 3.18
N ALA A 25 -0.48 2.46 1.88
CA ALA A 25 -0.38 3.80 1.32
C ALA A 25 -1.61 4.67 1.68
N ASN A 26 -2.83 4.15 1.50
CA ASN A 26 -4.06 4.83 1.90
C ASN A 26 -4.13 5.07 3.42
N SER A 27 -3.60 4.14 4.22
CA SER A 27 -3.52 4.30 5.67
C SER A 27 -2.60 5.47 6.07
N LEU A 28 -1.43 5.59 5.43
CA LEU A 28 -0.51 6.71 5.65
C LEU A 28 -1.13 8.06 5.25
N VAL A 29 -1.83 8.12 4.11
CA VAL A 29 -2.57 9.30 3.67
C VAL A 29 -3.59 9.74 4.72
N ALA A 30 -4.39 8.80 5.24
CA ALA A 30 -5.43 9.10 6.21
C ALA A 30 -4.85 9.51 7.58
N ILE A 31 -3.78 8.85 8.05
CA ILE A 31 -3.05 9.24 9.26
C ILE A 31 -2.50 10.66 9.13
N LYS A 32 -1.79 10.97 8.03
CA LYS A 32 -1.20 12.30 7.81
C LYS A 32 -2.28 13.38 7.88
N LYS A 33 -3.40 13.17 7.19
CA LYS A 33 -4.50 14.12 7.14
C LYS A 33 -5.18 14.30 8.49
N LEU A 34 -5.71 13.21 9.06
CA LEU A 34 -6.65 13.28 10.18
C LEU A 34 -5.95 13.40 11.54
N VAL A 35 -4.73 12.88 11.67
CA VAL A 35 -3.99 12.88 12.94
C VAL A 35 -2.97 14.01 13.01
N TYR A 36 -2.16 14.19 11.96
CA TYR A 36 -1.04 15.14 12.02
C TYR A 36 -1.39 16.55 11.52
N GLU A 37 -2.11 16.65 10.40
CA GLU A 37 -2.47 17.95 9.81
C GLU A 37 -3.71 18.57 10.46
N GLU A 38 -4.84 17.86 10.42
CA GLU A 38 -6.11 18.35 10.96
C GLU A 38 -6.21 18.18 12.48
N LYS A 39 -5.42 17.26 13.05
CA LYS A 39 -5.44 16.90 14.48
C LYS A 39 -6.86 16.60 14.99
N LYS A 40 -7.69 16.03 14.13
CA LYS A 40 -9.07 15.62 14.44
C LYS A 40 -9.07 14.48 15.46
N TYR A 41 -8.06 13.61 15.38
CA TYR A 41 -7.80 12.52 16.32
C TYR A 41 -6.34 12.53 16.76
N SER A 42 -6.06 12.02 17.95
CA SER A 42 -4.69 11.69 18.36
C SER A 42 -4.29 10.30 17.84
N MET A 43 -2.99 10.02 17.77
CA MET A 43 -2.51 8.67 17.46
C MET A 43 -3.03 7.64 18.49
N GLN A 44 -3.17 8.03 19.77
CA GLN A 44 -3.70 7.12 20.79
C GLN A 44 -5.17 6.77 20.52
N GLN A 45 -6.00 7.75 20.16
CA GLN A 45 -7.41 7.51 19.81
C GLN A 45 -7.55 6.59 18.59
N LEU A 46 -6.70 6.77 17.59
CA LEU A 46 -6.66 5.85 16.44
C LEU A 46 -6.27 4.44 16.90
N CYS A 47 -5.22 4.28 17.71
CA CYS A 47 -4.81 2.97 18.23
C CYS A 47 -5.93 2.29 19.02
N ASP A 48 -6.64 3.02 19.87
CA ASP A 48 -7.77 2.50 20.65
C ASP A 48 -8.90 2.02 19.72
N ALA A 49 -9.22 2.81 18.69
CA ALA A 49 -10.23 2.44 17.69
C ALA A 49 -9.84 1.20 16.88
N LEU A 50 -8.55 1.06 16.52
CA LEU A 50 -8.05 -0.14 15.83
C LEU A 50 -8.06 -1.37 16.76
N GLN A 51 -7.69 -1.23 18.03
CA GLN A 51 -7.78 -2.35 18.98
C GLN A 51 -9.22 -2.82 19.21
N ALA A 52 -10.20 -1.90 19.11
CA ALA A 52 -11.62 -2.19 19.15
C ALA A 52 -12.20 -2.71 17.82
N ASN A 53 -11.39 -2.91 16.78
CA ASN A 53 -11.88 -3.25 15.43
C ASN A 53 -12.98 -2.28 14.95
N TRP A 54 -12.80 -1.00 15.25
CA TRP A 54 -13.75 0.10 15.03
C TRP A 54 -15.09 0.02 15.78
N GLU A 55 -15.32 -0.99 16.63
CA GLU A 55 -16.55 -1.11 17.43
C GLU A 55 -16.68 0.06 18.42
N GLY A 56 -17.78 0.83 18.32
CA GLY A 56 -17.98 2.06 19.08
C GLY A 56 -17.22 3.28 18.55
N PHE A 57 -16.49 3.12 17.44
CA PHE A 57 -15.72 4.17 16.76
C PHE A 57 -16.15 4.35 15.30
N GLU A 58 -17.39 4.01 14.94
CA GLU A 58 -17.89 3.99 13.56
C GLU A 58 -17.83 5.37 12.90
N GLY A 59 -18.02 6.43 13.67
CA GLY A 59 -17.84 7.81 13.19
C GLY A 59 -16.40 8.09 12.78
N MET A 60 -15.43 7.65 13.58
CA MET A 60 -14.00 7.77 13.28
C MET A 60 -13.64 6.92 12.06
N GLN A 61 -14.08 5.66 12.01
CA GLN A 61 -13.85 4.79 10.86
C GLN A 61 -14.37 5.44 9.57
N LYS A 62 -15.58 6.02 9.60
CA LYS A 62 -16.17 6.71 8.45
C LYS A 62 -15.32 7.89 7.99
N ASP A 63 -14.70 8.62 8.91
CA ASP A 63 -13.78 9.70 8.55
C ASP A 63 -12.51 9.16 7.88
N PHE A 64 -11.92 8.08 8.39
CA PHE A 64 -10.77 7.41 7.77
C PHE A 64 -11.11 6.80 6.39
N LEU A 65 -12.29 6.19 6.22
CA LEU A 65 -12.80 5.71 4.93
C LEU A 65 -12.96 6.83 3.90
N ASN A 66 -13.36 8.03 4.34
CA ASN A 66 -13.58 9.19 3.49
C ASN A 66 -12.34 10.07 3.28
N ALA A 67 -11.24 9.83 3.99
CA ALA A 67 -9.96 10.48 3.69
C ALA A 67 -9.53 10.17 2.24
N PRO A 68 -8.75 11.04 1.57
CA PRO A 68 -8.29 10.83 0.19
C PRO A 68 -7.71 9.42 -0.03
N LYS A 69 -7.96 8.84 -1.21
CA LYS A 69 -7.58 7.47 -1.57
C LYS A 69 -6.93 7.45 -2.95
N TRP A 70 -5.99 6.52 -3.13
CA TRP A 70 -5.38 6.20 -4.42
C TRP A 70 -6.42 5.97 -5.53
N GLY A 71 -6.07 6.32 -6.78
CA GLY A 71 -6.91 6.03 -7.94
C GLY A 71 -7.98 7.07 -8.26
N ASN A 72 -7.92 8.25 -7.63
CA ASN A 72 -8.92 9.30 -7.78
C ASN A 72 -8.40 10.56 -8.46
N ASP A 73 -7.21 10.53 -9.06
CA ASP A 73 -6.49 11.73 -9.52
C ASP A 73 -6.56 12.85 -8.46
N ASP A 74 -6.26 12.47 -7.21
CA ASP A 74 -6.32 13.36 -6.06
C ASP A 74 -4.89 13.81 -5.75
N PRO A 75 -4.54 15.10 -5.93
CA PRO A 75 -3.17 15.56 -5.74
C PRO A 75 -2.62 15.31 -4.33
N TYR A 76 -3.47 15.25 -3.30
CA TYR A 76 -3.04 15.00 -1.93
C TYR A 76 -2.65 13.53 -1.73
N ALA A 77 -3.54 12.61 -2.11
CA ALA A 77 -3.25 11.18 -2.01
C ALA A 77 -2.10 10.78 -2.93
N ASP A 78 -2.18 11.18 -4.20
CA ASP A 78 -1.24 10.71 -5.21
C ASP A 78 0.20 11.17 -4.91
N ALA A 79 0.41 12.39 -4.40
CA ALA A 79 1.76 12.86 -4.07
C ALA A 79 2.42 12.04 -2.94
N ILE A 80 1.65 11.70 -1.90
CA ILE A 80 2.15 10.88 -0.78
C ILE A 80 2.43 9.45 -1.24
N ILE A 81 1.54 8.92 -2.09
CA ILE A 81 1.60 7.53 -2.53
C ILE A 81 2.72 7.34 -3.56
N SER A 82 2.89 8.24 -4.52
CA SER A 82 4.03 8.18 -5.45
C SER A 82 5.37 8.28 -4.69
N ASP A 83 5.49 9.16 -3.70
CA ASP A 83 6.68 9.22 -2.83
C ASP A 83 6.92 7.90 -2.08
N PHE A 84 5.86 7.25 -1.58
CA PHE A 84 5.95 5.95 -0.92
C PHE A 84 6.39 4.83 -1.88
N TYR A 85 5.93 4.81 -3.13
CA TYR A 85 6.39 3.85 -4.13
C TYR A 85 7.85 4.08 -4.53
N GLU A 86 8.22 5.32 -4.84
CA GLU A 86 9.54 5.65 -5.38
C GLU A 86 10.63 5.69 -4.31
N ASN A 87 10.43 6.51 -3.28
CA ASN A 87 11.46 6.88 -2.32
C ASN A 87 11.50 5.98 -1.08
N PHE A 88 10.47 5.15 -0.87
CA PHE A 88 10.50 4.11 0.15
C PHE A 88 10.59 2.72 -0.47
N ILE A 89 9.52 2.20 -1.10
CA ILE A 89 9.50 0.81 -1.59
C ILE A 89 10.60 0.57 -2.61
N GLY A 90 10.65 1.39 -3.67
CA GLY A 90 11.64 1.26 -4.75
C GLY A 90 13.06 1.52 -4.27
N ALA A 91 13.29 2.70 -3.69
CA ALA A 91 14.62 3.13 -3.29
C ALA A 91 15.25 2.25 -2.20
N GLU A 92 14.50 1.79 -1.19
CA GLU A 92 15.06 0.95 -0.14
C GLU A 92 15.35 -0.47 -0.65
N MET A 93 14.47 -1.06 -1.47
CA MET A 93 14.73 -2.36 -2.08
C MET A 93 15.94 -2.33 -3.01
N ALA A 94 16.08 -1.27 -3.81
CA ALA A 94 17.16 -1.11 -4.78
C ALA A 94 18.57 -1.05 -4.13
N LYS A 95 18.67 -0.80 -2.82
CA LYS A 95 19.94 -0.86 -2.07
C LYS A 95 20.47 -2.28 -1.90
N VAL A 96 19.63 -3.30 -2.09
CA VAL A 96 20.01 -4.71 -1.94
C VAL A 96 20.58 -5.24 -3.25
N THR A 97 21.76 -5.84 -3.18
CA THR A 97 22.37 -6.59 -4.29
C THR A 97 22.14 -8.09 -4.12
N ASN A 98 21.62 -8.77 -5.13
CA ASN A 98 21.36 -10.21 -5.09
C ASN A 98 22.60 -11.06 -5.47
N TYR A 99 22.44 -12.40 -5.48
CA TYR A 99 23.49 -13.34 -5.89
C TYR A 99 24.11 -13.02 -7.26
N SER A 100 23.27 -12.62 -8.21
CA SER A 100 23.69 -12.27 -9.57
C SER A 100 24.44 -10.93 -9.68
N GLY A 101 24.62 -10.20 -8.58
CA GLY A 101 25.34 -8.92 -8.57
C GLY A 101 24.52 -7.71 -9.02
N GLY A 102 23.21 -7.88 -9.28
CA GLY A 102 22.29 -6.79 -9.64
C GLY A 102 21.43 -6.31 -8.47
N PRO A 103 20.77 -5.15 -8.61
CA PRO A 103 19.85 -4.66 -7.58
C PRO A 103 18.59 -5.52 -7.48
N VAL A 104 17.89 -5.43 -6.35
CA VAL A 104 16.56 -6.00 -6.16
C VAL A 104 15.51 -4.90 -6.29
N LEU A 105 14.63 -4.99 -7.27
CA LEU A 105 13.56 -4.00 -7.50
C LEU A 105 12.18 -4.53 -7.12
N PRO A 106 11.22 -3.67 -6.77
CA PRO A 106 9.85 -4.10 -6.51
C PRO A 106 9.13 -4.51 -7.79
N VAL A 107 8.46 -5.66 -7.75
CA VAL A 107 7.43 -6.06 -8.70
C VAL A 107 6.13 -6.21 -7.92
N CYS A 108 5.45 -5.08 -7.74
CA CYS A 108 4.22 -5.02 -6.96
C CYS A 108 3.12 -5.85 -7.63
N GLN A 109 2.49 -6.75 -6.87
CA GLN A 109 1.40 -7.61 -7.33
C GLN A 109 0.57 -8.10 -6.12
N ALA A 110 -0.35 -9.03 -6.33
CA ALA A 110 -1.19 -9.55 -5.24
C ALA A 110 -1.45 -11.05 -5.31
N VAL A 111 -1.75 -11.60 -6.49
CA VAL A 111 -2.19 -13.01 -6.65
C VAL A 111 -3.37 -13.28 -5.69
N GLY A 112 -3.40 -14.38 -4.93
CA GLY A 112 -4.36 -14.60 -3.85
C GLY A 112 -3.87 -14.12 -2.48
N LEU A 113 -2.64 -13.59 -2.39
CA LEU A 113 -2.05 -13.19 -1.12
C LEU A 113 -2.74 -11.97 -0.53
N TYR A 114 -3.36 -11.09 -1.31
CA TYR A 114 -4.15 -9.98 -0.74
C TYR A 114 -5.35 -10.47 0.09
N MET A 115 -5.91 -11.64 -0.24
CA MET A 115 -6.96 -12.28 0.58
C MET A 115 -6.35 -12.92 1.83
N GLU A 116 -5.30 -13.73 1.66
CA GLU A 116 -4.67 -14.47 2.77
C GLU A 116 -3.95 -13.57 3.77
N VAL A 117 -3.27 -12.52 3.30
CA VAL A 117 -2.65 -11.50 4.17
C VAL A 117 -3.74 -10.64 4.80
N GLY A 118 -4.79 -10.31 4.05
CA GLY A 118 -5.95 -9.59 4.57
C GLY A 118 -6.57 -10.29 5.79
N THR A 119 -6.83 -11.59 5.71
CA THR A 119 -7.39 -12.39 6.84
C THR A 119 -6.48 -12.44 8.07
N ARG A 120 -5.19 -12.13 7.91
CA ARG A 120 -4.16 -12.12 8.97
C ARG A 120 -3.77 -10.71 9.40
N THR A 121 -4.40 -9.69 8.81
CA THR A 121 -4.15 -8.27 9.10
C THR A 121 -5.30 -7.72 9.92
N GLY A 122 -4.97 -7.00 10.99
CA GLY A 122 -5.97 -6.28 11.79
C GLY A 122 -6.65 -5.14 11.02
N PRO A 123 -7.54 -4.38 11.68
CA PRO A 123 -8.10 -3.18 11.10
C PRO A 123 -6.98 -2.18 10.77
N THR A 124 -7.15 -1.41 9.70
CA THR A 124 -6.15 -0.47 9.20
C THR A 124 -6.71 0.94 9.06
N PRO A 125 -5.86 2.00 9.19
CA PRO A 125 -6.30 3.39 9.07
C PRO A 125 -6.88 3.79 7.70
N ASP A 126 -6.81 2.96 6.68
CA ASP A 126 -7.60 3.18 5.45
C ASP A 126 -9.12 2.92 5.65
N GLY A 127 -9.49 2.39 6.81
CA GLY A 127 -10.87 2.21 7.28
C GLY A 127 -11.37 0.76 7.27
N ARG A 128 -10.54 -0.20 6.87
CA ARG A 128 -10.90 -1.62 6.82
C ARG A 128 -11.07 -2.22 8.22
N PHE A 129 -11.95 -3.21 8.34
CA PHE A 129 -12.04 -4.05 9.52
C PHE A 129 -10.92 -5.12 9.49
N GLY A 130 -10.60 -5.66 10.66
CA GLY A 130 -9.69 -6.78 10.79
C GLY A 130 -10.19 -8.00 10.04
N GLY A 131 -9.33 -8.59 9.24
CA GLY A 131 -9.63 -9.77 8.44
C GLY A 131 -10.24 -9.50 7.07
N ASP A 132 -10.56 -8.25 6.71
CA ASP A 132 -10.99 -7.91 5.35
C ASP A 132 -9.90 -8.28 4.32
N ALA A 133 -10.20 -8.36 3.03
CA ALA A 133 -9.18 -8.50 1.99
C ALA A 133 -8.39 -7.18 1.80
N ALA A 134 -7.15 -7.25 1.29
CA ALA A 134 -6.35 -6.08 0.96
C ALA A 134 -6.60 -5.58 -0.49
N ASP A 135 -5.74 -4.70 -1.01
CA ASP A 135 -5.77 -4.27 -2.42
C ASP A 135 -5.42 -5.42 -3.39
N ASP A 136 -6.16 -5.52 -4.50
CA ASP A 136 -6.15 -6.67 -5.42
C ASP A 136 -4.98 -6.73 -6.40
N GLY A 137 -4.08 -5.75 -6.35
CA GLY A 137 -3.00 -5.60 -7.32
C GLY A 137 -1.84 -4.77 -6.79
N GLY A 138 -0.78 -4.66 -7.58
CA GLY A 138 0.43 -3.94 -7.18
C GLY A 138 0.30 -2.42 -7.12
N ILE A 139 -0.71 -1.88 -7.83
CA ILE A 139 -0.97 -0.44 -7.93
C ILE A 139 -2.48 -0.15 -8.19
N SER A 140 -3.34 -1.14 -7.96
CA SER A 140 -4.79 -0.97 -8.09
C SER A 140 -5.33 -0.04 -7.00
N PRO A 141 -6.31 0.83 -7.26
CA PRO A 141 -7.11 1.42 -6.19
C PRO A 141 -7.71 0.32 -5.31
N TYR A 142 -7.79 0.54 -4.00
CA TYR A 142 -8.49 -0.41 -3.13
C TYR A 142 -9.97 -0.49 -3.55
N MET A 143 -10.53 -1.70 -3.58
CA MET A 143 -11.88 -1.94 -4.11
C MET A 143 -12.94 -0.96 -3.59
N GLY A 144 -13.63 -0.27 -4.51
CA GLY A 144 -14.70 0.67 -4.19
C GLY A 144 -14.25 2.04 -3.68
N THR A 145 -12.95 2.34 -3.71
CA THR A 145 -12.40 3.65 -3.29
C THR A 145 -12.16 4.61 -4.46
N ASP A 146 -12.07 4.11 -5.69
CA ASP A 146 -11.98 4.84 -6.94
C ASP A 146 -13.35 5.37 -7.39
N LYS A 147 -13.65 6.61 -7.00
CA LYS A 147 -14.96 7.25 -7.20
C LYS A 147 -14.98 8.27 -8.34
N LYS A 148 -13.85 8.50 -9.02
CA LYS A 148 -13.72 9.48 -10.13
C LYS A 148 -13.61 8.87 -11.53
N GLY A 149 -13.88 7.56 -11.65
CA GLY A 149 -13.95 6.86 -12.93
C GLY A 149 -12.58 6.44 -13.50
N PRO A 150 -12.59 5.69 -14.62
CA PRO A 150 -11.42 4.94 -15.08
C PRO A 150 -10.24 5.82 -15.53
N THR A 151 -10.50 7.02 -16.08
CA THR A 151 -9.42 7.93 -16.48
C THR A 151 -8.72 8.57 -15.29
N ALA A 152 -9.41 8.74 -14.16
CA ALA A 152 -8.77 9.20 -12.92
C ALA A 152 -7.83 8.13 -12.37
N VAL A 153 -8.22 6.85 -12.45
CA VAL A 153 -7.35 5.71 -12.10
C VAL A 153 -6.08 5.73 -12.95
N LEU A 154 -6.20 5.83 -14.28
CA LEU A 154 -5.04 5.90 -15.18
C LEU A 154 -4.10 7.07 -14.84
N LYS A 155 -4.65 8.23 -14.47
CA LYS A 155 -3.86 9.41 -14.11
C LYS A 155 -3.13 9.27 -12.79
N SER A 156 -3.74 8.65 -11.78
CA SER A 156 -3.05 8.34 -10.52
C SER A 156 -1.92 7.34 -10.78
N VAL A 157 -2.21 6.24 -11.48
CA VAL A 157 -1.24 5.16 -11.77
C VAL A 157 -0.04 5.63 -12.60
N ALA A 158 -0.22 6.64 -13.46
CA ALA A 158 0.86 7.19 -14.29
C ALA A 158 1.86 8.10 -13.54
N LYS A 159 1.60 8.40 -12.27
CA LYS A 159 2.49 9.22 -11.41
C LYS A 159 3.44 8.32 -10.64
#